data_AF-X1Q7R1-F1
#
_entry.id   AF-X1Q7R1-F1
#
_cell.length_a   1.000
_cell.length_b   1.000
_cell.length_c   1.000
_cell.angle_alpha   90.00
_cell.angle_beta   90.00
_cell.angle_gamma   90.00
#
_symmetry.space_group_name_H-M   'P 1'
#
loop_
_entity.id
_entity.type
_entity.pdbx_description
1 polymer ?
#
loop_
_entity_poly.entity_id
_entity_poly.type
_entity_poly.pdbx_seq_one_letter_code
_entity_poly.pdbx_strand_id
1 'polypeptide(L)'
;GITIFGFAGSADVHDISGATAIEAEVIEDETFYAVSGGIRTGTMPIVEITAVNDNYLAGYHAGDGGGLAAIDVNLAAANILSGVNIFGFIGPATVQEIGDADAAVGEVLSPRTFFSVTGAIKTGTMGDYSAAGITITPSTANQHLPNAGYWLTTDASVKVLGDAQLVTGSIKFGVTIFGVAGHTNVRDSSDATAVAGEVKTGSTFYAGGGARKTGSGTQNLSPLNETVLAGYYAATTLSAVDGDLDTANIKSGKTI
;
A
#
# COMPACT_ATOMS: atom_id res chain seq x y z
N GLY A 1 -12.30 -89.81 -21.09
CA GLY A 1 -11.37 -90.95 -21.16
C GLY A 1 -11.84 -91.90 -22.24
N ILE A 2 -10.96 -92.28 -23.16
CA ILE A 2 -11.22 -93.36 -24.11
C ILE A 2 -11.11 -94.68 -23.35
N THR A 3 -12.12 -95.53 -23.43
CA THR A 3 -12.09 -96.90 -22.89
C THR A 3 -11.56 -97.82 -23.98
N ILE A 4 -10.39 -98.41 -23.77
CA ILE A 4 -9.80 -99.43 -24.66
C ILE A 4 -9.65 -100.73 -23.85
N PHE A 5 -10.23 -101.81 -24.37
CA PHE A 5 -10.21 -103.16 -23.75
C PHE A 5 -10.70 -103.25 -22.30
N GLY A 6 -11.75 -102.52 -21.94
CA GLY A 6 -12.43 -102.69 -20.63
C GLY A 6 -11.74 -102.02 -19.44
N PHE A 7 -10.59 -101.38 -19.64
CA PHE A 7 -9.98 -100.50 -18.65
C PHE A 7 -10.40 -99.06 -18.93
N ALA A 8 -10.98 -98.38 -17.93
CA ALA A 8 -11.23 -96.95 -18.02
C ALA A 8 -9.88 -96.23 -18.09
N GLY A 9 -9.61 -95.51 -19.18
CA GLY A 9 -8.44 -94.64 -19.27
C GLY A 9 -8.45 -93.62 -18.13
N SER A 10 -7.28 -93.35 -17.55
CA SER A 10 -7.13 -92.34 -16.49
C SER A 10 -7.68 -90.99 -16.95
N ALA A 11 -8.45 -90.32 -16.09
CA ALA A 11 -8.99 -89.00 -16.36
C ALA A 11 -7.89 -87.92 -16.39
N ASP A 12 -6.67 -88.23 -15.93
CA ASP A 12 -5.59 -87.26 -15.74
C ASP A 12 -4.64 -87.12 -16.95
N VAL A 13 -4.97 -87.72 -18.10
CA VAL A 13 -4.17 -87.56 -19.33
C VAL A 13 -4.48 -86.19 -19.95
N HIS A 14 -3.60 -85.22 -19.71
CA HIS A 14 -3.67 -83.90 -20.30
C HIS A 14 -2.80 -83.83 -21.56
N ASP A 15 -3.35 -83.35 -22.67
CA ASP A 15 -2.58 -83.03 -23.87
C ASP A 15 -1.76 -81.76 -23.63
N ILE A 16 -0.43 -81.90 -23.58
CA ILE A 16 0.51 -80.80 -23.37
C ILE A 16 1.21 -80.37 -24.67
N SER A 17 0.79 -80.88 -25.84
CA SER A 17 1.48 -80.64 -27.12
C SER A 17 1.57 -79.17 -27.54
N GLY A 18 0.71 -78.31 -26.99
CA GLY A 18 0.72 -76.86 -27.20
C GLY A 18 1.50 -76.04 -26.16
N ALA A 19 2.14 -76.66 -25.17
CA ALA A 19 2.86 -75.94 -24.13
C ALA A 19 4.18 -75.34 -24.67
N THR A 20 4.36 -74.02 -24.48
CA THR A 20 5.54 -73.27 -24.97
C THR A 20 6.45 -72.72 -23.88
N ALA A 21 6.04 -72.81 -22.61
CA ALA A 21 6.80 -72.25 -21.49
C ALA A 21 8.18 -72.91 -21.35
N ILE A 22 9.20 -72.10 -21.08
CA ILE A 22 10.55 -72.57 -20.72
C ILE A 22 10.83 -72.30 -19.23
N GLU A 23 11.89 -72.92 -18.68
CA GLU A 23 12.25 -72.75 -17.26
C GLU A 23 12.41 -71.27 -16.87
N ALA A 24 13.03 -70.46 -17.74
CA ALA A 24 13.21 -69.02 -17.49
C ALA A 24 11.92 -68.18 -17.55
N GLU A 25 10.80 -68.74 -17.99
CA GLU A 25 9.49 -68.09 -18.06
C GLU A 25 8.56 -68.48 -16.90
N VAL A 26 8.97 -69.43 -16.07
CA VAL A 26 8.22 -69.91 -14.90
C VAL A 26 8.95 -69.49 -13.64
N ILE A 27 8.20 -69.04 -12.63
CA ILE A 27 8.71 -68.58 -11.34
C ILE A 27 9.61 -69.68 -10.71
N GLU A 28 10.71 -69.26 -10.10
CA GLU A 28 11.61 -70.14 -9.36
C GLU A 28 10.84 -71.04 -8.38
N ASP A 29 11.22 -72.31 -8.31
CA ASP A 29 10.59 -73.36 -7.49
C ASP A 29 9.16 -73.79 -7.89
N GLU A 30 8.49 -73.12 -8.83
CA GLU A 30 7.21 -73.57 -9.37
C GLU A 30 7.38 -74.65 -10.44
N THR A 31 6.54 -75.68 -10.40
CA THR A 31 6.63 -76.81 -11.35
C THR A 31 5.63 -76.72 -12.48
N PHE A 32 6.03 -77.13 -13.69
CA PHE A 32 5.16 -77.17 -14.87
C PHE A 32 5.42 -78.42 -15.73
N TYR A 33 4.40 -78.84 -16.49
CA TYR A 33 4.52 -79.92 -17.47
C TYR A 33 5.09 -79.40 -18.79
N ALA A 34 6.23 -79.93 -19.22
CA ALA A 34 6.86 -79.57 -20.49
C ALA A 34 6.69 -80.68 -21.54
N VAL A 35 6.60 -80.29 -22.82
CA VAL A 35 6.49 -81.22 -23.96
C VAL A 35 7.63 -82.24 -24.01
N SER A 36 8.81 -81.85 -23.50
CA SER A 36 10.00 -82.70 -23.39
C SER A 36 10.58 -82.59 -21.98
N GLY A 37 11.01 -83.72 -21.41
CA GLY A 37 11.68 -83.76 -20.11
C GLY A 37 10.77 -83.97 -18.89
N GLY A 38 9.45 -84.09 -19.08
CA GLY A 38 8.51 -84.35 -17.98
C GLY A 38 8.19 -83.10 -17.16
N ILE A 39 8.10 -83.25 -15.83
CA ILE A 39 7.90 -82.12 -14.91
C ILE A 39 9.22 -81.35 -14.79
N ARG A 40 9.17 -80.03 -15.02
CA ARG A 40 10.31 -79.11 -14.87
C ARG A 40 9.98 -78.07 -13.81
N THR A 41 11.03 -77.44 -13.28
CA THR A 41 10.93 -76.36 -12.30
C THR A 41 11.36 -75.06 -12.95
N GLY A 42 10.62 -73.98 -12.70
CA GLY A 42 10.96 -72.65 -13.16
C GLY A 42 12.26 -72.12 -12.56
N THR A 43 12.88 -71.16 -13.25
CA THR A 43 14.11 -70.48 -12.83
C THR A 43 13.98 -68.95 -12.90
N MET A 44 12.78 -68.42 -13.16
CA MET A 44 12.57 -66.98 -13.15
C MET A 44 12.65 -66.44 -11.72
N PRO A 45 13.64 -65.59 -11.40
CA PRO A 45 13.78 -65.08 -10.05
C PRO A 45 12.63 -64.11 -9.74
N ILE A 46 12.20 -64.10 -8.48
CA ILE A 46 11.36 -63.03 -7.95
C ILE A 46 12.28 -61.87 -7.57
N VAL A 47 12.08 -60.71 -8.19
CA VAL A 47 12.91 -59.52 -7.95
C VAL A 47 12.12 -58.49 -7.16
N GLU A 48 12.66 -58.02 -6.03
CA GLU A 48 12.07 -56.93 -5.26
C GLU A 48 12.21 -55.58 -5.97
N ILE A 49 11.17 -54.75 -5.88
CA ILE A 49 11.22 -53.33 -6.27
C ILE A 49 11.69 -52.52 -5.05
N THR A 50 12.64 -51.61 -5.22
CA THR A 50 13.21 -50.81 -4.12
C THR A 50 13.30 -49.34 -4.50
N ALA A 51 13.06 -48.40 -3.59
CA ALA A 51 13.07 -46.96 -3.88
C ALA A 51 14.45 -46.37 -4.32
N VAL A 52 15.48 -47.19 -4.54
CA VAL A 52 16.88 -46.74 -4.74
C VAL A 52 17.33 -46.85 -6.20
N ASN A 53 16.54 -47.48 -7.07
CA ASN A 53 16.93 -47.70 -8.47
C ASN A 53 15.72 -47.57 -9.39
N ASP A 54 15.80 -46.71 -10.40
CA ASP A 54 14.75 -46.54 -11.42
C ASP A 54 14.86 -47.59 -12.55
N ASN A 55 15.97 -48.33 -12.60
CA ASN A 55 16.23 -49.36 -13.60
C ASN A 55 15.98 -50.75 -13.01
N TYR A 56 14.96 -51.43 -13.57
CA TYR A 56 14.66 -52.83 -13.25
C TYR A 56 14.89 -53.73 -14.46
N LEU A 57 15.40 -54.93 -14.19
CA LEU A 57 15.47 -55.98 -15.20
C LEU A 57 14.05 -56.43 -15.57
N ALA A 58 13.82 -56.76 -16.83
CA ALA A 58 12.55 -57.35 -17.24
C ALA A 58 12.33 -58.70 -16.53
N GLY A 59 11.17 -58.90 -15.93
CA GLY A 59 10.85 -60.12 -15.20
C GLY A 59 9.63 -59.97 -14.29
N TYR A 60 9.45 -60.95 -13.41
CA TYR A 60 8.41 -60.92 -12.39
C TYR A 60 8.89 -60.18 -11.14
N HIS A 61 8.09 -59.21 -10.70
CA HIS A 61 8.31 -58.47 -9.46
C HIS A 61 7.21 -58.79 -8.47
N ALA A 62 7.58 -59.18 -7.26
CA ALA A 62 6.60 -59.33 -6.19
C ALA A 62 6.03 -57.96 -5.84
N GLY A 63 4.70 -57.83 -5.89
CA GLY A 63 4.00 -56.64 -5.42
C GLY A 63 3.99 -56.58 -3.90
N ASP A 64 3.97 -55.37 -3.34
CA ASP A 64 3.74 -55.15 -1.91
C ASP A 64 2.26 -54.91 -1.63
N GLY A 65 1.71 -55.55 -0.59
CA GLY A 65 0.30 -55.41 -0.19
C GLY A 65 -0.09 -53.99 0.26
N GLY A 66 0.89 -53.16 0.62
CA GLY A 66 0.74 -51.73 0.91
C GLY A 66 0.90 -50.81 -0.30
N GLY A 67 1.18 -51.36 -1.50
CA GLY A 67 1.35 -50.61 -2.74
C GLY A 67 2.66 -49.83 -2.84
N LEU A 68 2.78 -48.95 -3.85
CA LEU A 68 4.03 -48.22 -4.15
C LEU A 68 4.50 -47.30 -3.02
N ALA A 69 3.60 -46.77 -2.20
CA ALA A 69 3.97 -45.93 -1.05
C ALA A 69 4.60 -46.73 0.11
N ALA A 70 4.41 -48.05 0.16
CA ALA A 70 5.13 -48.92 1.09
C ALA A 70 6.56 -49.18 0.61
N ILE A 71 6.78 -49.13 -0.71
CA ILE A 71 8.10 -49.32 -1.34
C ILE A 71 8.90 -48.02 -1.28
N ASP A 72 8.30 -46.87 -1.59
CA ASP A 72 8.92 -45.55 -1.50
C ASP A 72 8.08 -44.60 -0.64
N VAL A 73 8.58 -44.32 0.57
CA VAL A 73 7.95 -43.38 1.51
C VAL A 73 7.87 -41.95 0.94
N ASN A 74 8.72 -41.60 -0.02
CA ASN A 74 8.67 -40.28 -0.67
C ASN A 74 7.40 -40.12 -1.53
N LEU A 75 6.75 -41.20 -1.94
CA LEU A 75 5.48 -41.17 -2.68
C LEU A 75 4.27 -40.82 -1.78
N ALA A 76 4.48 -40.61 -0.48
CA ALA A 76 3.43 -40.13 0.41
C ALA A 76 2.86 -38.78 -0.08
N ALA A 77 1.53 -38.62 -0.01
CA ALA A 77 0.83 -37.40 -0.44
C ALA A 77 1.43 -36.11 0.15
N ALA A 78 1.93 -36.16 1.40
CA ALA A 78 2.55 -35.02 2.08
C ALA A 78 3.84 -34.49 1.43
N ASN A 79 4.45 -35.25 0.50
CA ASN A 79 5.64 -34.84 -0.24
C ASN A 79 5.32 -34.37 -1.66
N ILE A 80 4.05 -34.50 -2.08
CA ILE A 80 3.59 -34.17 -3.44
C ILE A 80 2.98 -32.77 -3.42
N LEU A 81 3.33 -31.97 -4.42
CA LEU A 81 2.78 -30.62 -4.60
C LEU A 81 1.25 -30.65 -4.72
N SER A 82 0.56 -29.70 -4.08
CA SER A 82 -0.89 -29.57 -4.11
C SER A 82 -1.44 -29.68 -5.54
N GLY A 83 -2.42 -30.57 -5.74
CA GLY A 83 -3.09 -30.76 -7.03
C GLY A 83 -2.30 -31.62 -8.04
N VAL A 84 -1.05 -31.99 -7.75
CA VAL A 84 -0.31 -33.00 -8.52
C VAL A 84 -0.77 -34.40 -8.10
N ASN A 85 -1.03 -35.25 -9.08
CA ASN A 85 -1.40 -36.66 -8.88
C ASN A 85 -0.26 -37.55 -9.39
N ILE A 86 0.34 -38.33 -8.50
CA ILE A 86 1.35 -39.34 -8.84
C ILE A 86 0.80 -40.70 -8.39
N PHE A 87 0.50 -41.58 -9.33
CA PHE A 87 -0.05 -42.93 -9.07
C PHE A 87 -1.28 -42.98 -8.13
N GLY A 88 -2.15 -41.97 -8.19
CA GLY A 88 -3.35 -41.89 -7.35
C GLY A 88 -3.14 -41.17 -6.02
N PHE A 89 -1.90 -40.85 -5.65
CA PHE A 89 -1.58 -39.99 -4.52
C PHE A 89 -1.66 -38.52 -4.96
N ILE A 90 -2.60 -37.78 -4.37
CA ILE A 90 -2.82 -36.36 -4.67
C ILE A 90 -2.18 -35.53 -3.56
N GLY A 91 -1.36 -34.54 -3.95
CA GLY A 91 -0.76 -33.61 -3.01
C GLY A 91 -1.80 -32.77 -2.26
N PRO A 92 -1.67 -32.58 -0.93
CA PRO A 92 -2.61 -31.80 -0.13
C PRO A 92 -2.40 -30.30 -0.32
N ALA A 93 -3.43 -29.50 -0.03
CA ALA A 93 -3.39 -28.04 -0.14
C ALA A 93 -2.32 -27.34 0.73
N THR A 94 -1.71 -28.07 1.68
CA THR A 94 -0.67 -27.58 2.58
C THR A 94 0.73 -27.62 1.97
N VAL A 95 0.93 -28.33 0.85
CA VAL A 95 2.21 -28.39 0.12
C VAL A 95 2.08 -27.51 -1.10
N GLN A 96 2.61 -26.29 -1.03
CA GLN A 96 2.50 -25.30 -2.10
C GLN A 96 3.87 -24.93 -2.66
N GLU A 97 3.90 -24.58 -3.93
CA GLU A 97 5.07 -24.02 -4.58
C GLU A 97 5.20 -22.56 -4.13
N ILE A 98 6.43 -22.17 -3.78
CA ILE A 98 6.75 -20.79 -3.37
C ILE A 98 7.90 -20.22 -4.21
N GLY A 99 8.26 -20.85 -5.33
CA GLY A 99 9.48 -20.55 -6.10
C GLY A 99 9.52 -19.13 -6.67
N ASP A 100 8.35 -18.51 -6.84
CA ASP A 100 8.16 -17.14 -7.31
C ASP A 100 7.87 -16.15 -6.16
N ALA A 101 7.88 -16.59 -4.90
CA ALA A 101 7.68 -15.70 -3.76
C ALA A 101 8.86 -14.73 -3.60
N ASP A 102 8.57 -13.43 -3.74
CA ASP A 102 9.55 -12.34 -3.80
C ASP A 102 9.53 -11.40 -2.59
N ALA A 103 8.58 -11.56 -1.67
CA ALA A 103 8.45 -10.71 -0.49
C ALA A 103 9.73 -10.67 0.38
N ALA A 104 10.21 -9.48 0.69
CA ALA A 104 11.27 -9.23 1.64
C ALA A 104 10.72 -9.02 3.06
N VAL A 105 11.55 -9.25 4.08
CA VAL A 105 11.14 -9.03 5.49
C VAL A 105 10.67 -7.58 5.74
N GLY A 106 11.24 -6.61 5.03
CA GLY A 106 10.87 -5.19 5.13
C GLY A 106 9.54 -4.82 4.46
N GLU A 107 8.92 -5.73 3.71
CA GLU A 107 7.68 -5.50 2.95
C GLU A 107 6.46 -6.13 3.64
N VAL A 108 6.70 -6.98 4.65
CA VAL A 108 5.65 -7.67 5.39
C VAL A 108 5.46 -6.99 6.75
N LEU A 109 4.20 -6.68 7.09
CA LEU A 109 3.82 -5.99 8.33
C LEU A 109 4.23 -6.78 9.56
N SER A 110 4.88 -6.14 10.53
CA SER A 110 5.16 -6.78 11.81
C SER A 110 3.88 -6.92 12.66
N PRO A 111 3.62 -8.05 13.34
CA PRO A 111 4.46 -9.25 13.48
C PRO A 111 4.06 -10.41 12.54
N ARG A 112 3.53 -10.12 11.34
CA ARG A 112 3.05 -11.17 10.42
C ARG A 112 4.21 -12.01 9.89
N THR A 113 3.92 -13.27 9.62
CA THR A 113 4.90 -14.24 9.09
C THR A 113 4.59 -14.61 7.64
N PHE A 114 5.61 -15.03 6.89
CA PHE A 114 5.47 -15.45 5.50
C PHE A 114 6.48 -16.56 5.15
N PHE A 115 6.14 -17.36 4.13
CA PHE A 115 7.04 -18.36 3.55
C PHE A 115 8.01 -17.67 2.58
N SER A 116 9.29 -18.07 2.60
CA SER A 116 10.32 -17.49 1.74
C SER A 116 11.08 -18.61 1.04
N VAL A 117 11.49 -18.38 -0.21
CA VAL A 117 12.33 -19.30 -1.00
C VAL A 117 13.66 -19.66 -0.32
N THR A 118 14.11 -18.88 0.67
CA THR A 118 15.40 -19.06 1.35
C THR A 118 15.33 -19.80 2.69
N GLY A 119 14.36 -20.69 2.88
CA GLY A 119 14.31 -21.60 4.04
C GLY A 119 13.17 -21.31 5.01
N ALA A 120 13.47 -21.22 6.31
CA ALA A 120 12.47 -21.15 7.37
C ALA A 120 11.48 -19.98 7.22
N ILE A 121 10.30 -20.12 7.84
CA ILE A 121 9.29 -19.06 7.93
C ILE A 121 9.93 -17.79 8.50
N LYS A 122 9.70 -16.66 7.82
CA LYS A 122 10.23 -15.35 8.23
C LYS A 122 9.14 -14.51 8.86
N THR A 123 9.55 -13.59 9.71
CA THR A 123 8.68 -12.57 10.30
C THR A 123 8.93 -11.23 9.62
N GLY A 124 7.86 -10.53 9.28
CA GLY A 124 7.88 -9.19 8.73
C GLY A 124 8.37 -8.15 9.73
N THR A 125 9.12 -7.19 9.22
CA THR A 125 9.71 -6.07 9.96
C THR A 125 9.13 -4.73 9.53
N MET A 126 8.18 -4.69 8.60
CA MET A 126 7.54 -3.43 8.20
C MET A 126 6.77 -2.85 9.39
N GLY A 127 7.09 -1.61 9.74
CA GLY A 127 6.41 -0.88 10.82
C GLY A 127 4.98 -0.49 10.43
N ASP A 128 4.11 -0.46 11.44
CA ASP A 128 2.76 0.09 11.35
C ASP A 128 2.73 1.49 11.96
N TYR A 129 2.54 2.50 11.11
CA TYR A 129 2.45 3.90 11.51
C TYR A 129 1.00 4.39 11.59
N SER A 130 0.01 3.53 11.33
CA SER A 130 -1.40 3.88 11.47
C SER A 130 -1.82 4.09 12.94
N ALA A 131 -1.08 3.47 13.88
CA ALA A 131 -1.30 3.57 15.32
C ALA A 131 -0.42 4.63 16.01
N ALA A 132 0.72 4.98 15.41
CA ALA A 132 1.58 6.04 15.91
C ALA A 132 0.99 7.37 15.44
N GLY A 133 0.40 8.15 16.35
CA GLY A 133 -0.11 9.48 16.03
C GLY A 133 1.02 10.38 15.52
N ILE A 134 1.21 10.45 14.21
CA ILE A 134 2.24 11.27 13.57
C ILE A 134 1.60 12.58 13.16
N THR A 135 2.15 13.67 13.68
CA THR A 135 1.70 15.03 13.36
C THR A 135 2.54 15.57 12.21
N ILE A 136 1.88 15.88 11.09
CA ILE A 136 2.48 16.59 9.97
C ILE A 136 1.94 18.02 10.00
N THR A 137 2.82 18.98 10.26
CA THR A 137 2.42 20.40 10.30
C THR A 137 2.45 20.97 8.88
N PRO A 138 1.35 21.61 8.40
CA PRO A 138 1.34 22.29 7.11
C PRO A 138 2.44 23.36 7.01
N SER A 139 2.96 23.56 5.80
CA SER A 139 3.96 24.58 5.49
C SER A 139 3.71 25.20 4.11
N THR A 140 4.57 26.11 3.65
CA THR A 140 4.55 26.59 2.26
C THR A 140 5.03 25.54 1.25
N ALA A 141 5.67 24.48 1.72
CA ALA A 141 6.14 23.36 0.92
C ALA A 141 5.25 22.12 1.12
N ASN A 142 5.30 21.20 0.16
CA ASN A 142 4.67 19.89 0.32
C ASN A 142 5.37 19.13 1.45
N GLN A 143 4.57 18.56 2.34
CA GLN A 143 5.07 17.74 3.43
C GLN A 143 4.95 16.26 3.06
N HIS A 144 6.03 15.52 3.31
CA HIS A 144 6.11 14.09 3.04
C HIS A 144 5.94 13.26 4.32
N LEU A 145 5.49 12.01 4.17
CA LEU A 145 5.49 11.03 5.25
C LEU A 145 6.94 10.73 5.68
N PRO A 146 7.26 10.78 6.99
CA PRO A 146 8.65 10.76 7.46
C PRO A 146 9.34 9.40 7.39
N ASN A 147 8.61 8.28 7.29
CA ASN A 147 9.17 6.93 7.32
C ASN A 147 8.53 6.02 6.28
N ALA A 148 9.32 5.08 5.74
CA ALA A 148 8.80 3.96 4.95
C ALA A 148 8.09 2.94 5.87
N GLY A 149 6.93 2.46 5.46
CA GLY A 149 6.15 1.46 6.19
C GLY A 149 4.68 1.53 5.85
N TYR A 150 3.84 0.93 6.69
CA TYR A 150 2.40 0.89 6.49
C TYR A 150 1.73 2.10 7.13
N TRP A 151 0.97 2.85 6.33
CA TRP A 151 0.29 4.09 6.76
C TRP A 151 -1.24 4.06 6.59
N LEU A 152 -1.82 3.07 5.86
CA LEU A 152 -3.21 3.05 5.31
C LEU A 152 -3.54 4.32 4.49
N THR A 153 -3.86 4.32 3.20
CA THR A 153 -4.42 3.35 2.24
C THR A 153 -3.45 3.14 1.06
N THR A 154 -3.82 2.34 0.06
CA THR A 154 -3.06 1.95 -1.16
C THR A 154 -2.67 3.10 -2.11
N ASP A 155 -2.52 4.32 -1.60
CA ASP A 155 -2.13 5.47 -2.39
C ASP A 155 -0.86 6.11 -1.82
N ALA A 156 0.24 5.94 -2.55
CA ALA A 156 1.50 6.65 -2.31
C ALA A 156 1.35 8.19 -2.47
N SER A 157 0.15 8.69 -2.78
CA SER A 157 -0.16 10.12 -2.91
C SER A 157 -0.54 10.82 -1.60
N VAL A 158 -0.60 10.13 -0.45
CA VAL A 158 -0.98 10.76 0.83
C VAL A 158 0.09 11.79 1.22
N LYS A 159 -0.20 13.06 0.94
CA LYS A 159 0.63 14.23 1.25
C LYS A 159 -0.22 15.35 1.82
N VAL A 160 0.38 16.16 2.69
CA VAL A 160 -0.17 17.47 3.04
C VAL A 160 0.38 18.46 2.02
N LEU A 161 -0.49 18.97 1.14
CA LEU A 161 -0.10 19.99 0.16
C LEU A 161 0.33 21.27 0.89
N GLY A 162 1.42 21.87 0.41
CA GLY A 162 1.83 23.18 0.88
C GLY A 162 0.88 24.28 0.40
N ASP A 163 0.75 25.34 1.19
CA ASP A 163 0.02 26.56 0.79
C ASP A 163 1.00 27.75 0.75
N ALA A 164 1.23 28.29 -0.44
CA ALA A 164 2.12 29.44 -0.64
C ALA A 164 1.64 30.70 0.10
N GLN A 165 0.36 30.76 0.52
CA GLN A 165 -0.19 31.83 1.34
C GLN A 165 0.03 31.63 2.84
N LEU A 166 0.62 30.52 3.29
CA LEU A 166 1.05 30.33 4.67
C LEU A 166 2.34 31.11 4.96
N VAL A 167 2.30 32.42 4.75
CA VAL A 167 3.42 33.36 4.89
C VAL A 167 3.02 34.53 5.79
N THR A 168 4.00 35.17 6.41
CA THR A 168 3.76 36.24 7.39
C THR A 168 2.86 37.36 6.85
N GLY A 169 3.03 37.75 5.58
CA GLY A 169 2.29 38.84 4.95
C GLY A 169 0.80 38.57 4.70
N SER A 170 0.37 37.30 4.76
CA SER A 170 -1.03 36.90 4.57
C SER A 170 -1.75 36.64 5.90
N ILE A 171 -1.03 36.69 7.03
CA ILE A 171 -1.56 36.39 8.35
C ILE A 171 -1.68 37.69 9.16
N LYS A 172 -2.85 37.91 9.77
CA LYS A 172 -3.12 39.08 10.63
C LYS A 172 -2.15 39.13 11.80
N PHE A 173 -1.65 40.32 12.12
CA PHE A 173 -0.79 40.51 13.27
C PHE A 173 -1.40 40.00 14.58
N GLY A 174 -0.56 39.40 15.42
CA GLY A 174 -0.97 38.77 16.67
C GLY A 174 -1.59 37.38 16.50
N VAL A 175 -1.81 36.93 15.26
CA VAL A 175 -2.24 35.56 14.94
C VAL A 175 -1.04 34.74 14.50
N THR A 176 -0.98 33.49 14.95
CA THR A 176 0.00 32.49 14.49
C THR A 176 -0.76 31.30 13.92
N ILE A 177 -0.45 30.92 12.68
CA ILE A 177 -1.04 29.75 12.03
C ILE A 177 0.11 28.79 11.71
N PHE A 178 0.06 27.57 12.25
CA PHE A 178 1.09 26.54 12.07
C PHE A 178 2.54 27.04 12.32
N GLY A 179 2.72 27.90 13.33
CA GLY A 179 4.02 28.47 13.69
C GLY A 179 4.45 29.70 12.87
N VAL A 180 3.72 30.07 11.83
CA VAL A 180 3.97 31.30 11.05
C VAL A 180 3.25 32.47 11.72
N ALA A 181 4.03 33.40 12.25
CA ALA A 181 3.51 34.61 12.90
C ALA A 181 3.05 35.66 11.87
N GLY A 182 1.92 36.31 12.16
CA GLY A 182 1.38 37.39 11.33
C GLY A 182 2.26 38.63 11.28
N HIS A 183 2.28 39.27 10.12
CA HIS A 183 3.15 40.41 9.85
C HIS A 183 2.70 41.67 10.60
N THR A 184 3.66 42.47 11.08
CA THR A 184 3.39 43.69 11.85
C THR A 184 2.63 44.78 11.10
N ASN A 185 2.48 44.67 9.78
CA ASN A 185 1.73 45.63 8.95
C ASN A 185 0.36 45.10 8.48
N VAL A 186 0.02 43.84 8.76
CA VAL A 186 -1.29 43.29 8.41
C VAL A 186 -2.22 43.52 9.61
N ARG A 187 -3.15 44.45 9.48
CA ARG A 187 -4.09 44.84 10.53
C ARG A 187 -5.52 44.64 10.06
N ASP A 188 -6.38 44.34 11.01
CA ASP A 188 -7.82 44.40 10.82
C ASP A 188 -8.26 45.84 11.04
N SER A 189 -9.13 46.30 10.15
CA SER A 189 -9.70 47.65 10.18
C SER A 189 -11.22 47.61 10.11
N SER A 190 -11.83 46.45 10.37
CA SER A 190 -13.28 46.27 10.36
C SER A 190 -13.99 47.09 11.44
N ASP A 191 -13.29 47.41 12.53
CA ASP A 191 -13.78 48.24 13.65
C ASP A 191 -13.42 49.73 13.52
N ALA A 192 -12.60 50.11 12.54
CA ALA A 192 -12.25 51.51 12.31
C ALA A 192 -13.45 52.29 11.72
N THR A 193 -13.84 53.38 12.39
CA THR A 193 -15.07 54.15 12.10
C THR A 193 -14.86 55.44 11.31
N ALA A 194 -13.61 55.85 11.07
CA ALA A 194 -13.34 57.11 10.39
C ALA A 194 -13.98 57.15 8.99
N VAL A 195 -14.62 58.28 8.64
CA VAL A 195 -15.18 58.51 7.30
C VAL A 195 -14.39 59.58 6.54
N ALA A 196 -14.54 59.63 5.21
CA ALA A 196 -13.76 60.53 4.36
C ALA A 196 -13.93 62.02 4.75
N GLY A 197 -15.14 62.41 5.17
CA GLY A 197 -15.42 63.77 5.64
C GLY A 197 -14.72 64.16 6.95
N GLU A 198 -14.20 63.20 7.72
CA GLU A 198 -13.50 63.45 8.99
C GLU A 198 -11.97 63.55 8.81
N VAL A 199 -11.46 63.13 7.64
CA VAL A 199 -10.04 63.05 7.35
C VAL A 199 -9.62 64.20 6.43
N LYS A 200 -8.49 64.86 6.74
CA LYS A 200 -7.94 65.98 5.95
C LYS A 200 -7.86 65.64 4.47
N THR A 201 -8.28 66.59 3.62
CA THR A 201 -8.25 66.40 2.15
C THR A 201 -6.85 66.02 1.66
N GLY A 202 -6.79 64.96 0.85
CA GLY A 202 -5.55 64.42 0.28
C GLY A 202 -4.80 63.41 1.17
N SER A 203 -5.15 63.27 2.45
CA SER A 203 -4.61 62.22 3.31
C SER A 203 -5.27 60.88 3.01
N THR A 204 -4.56 59.76 3.13
CA THR A 204 -5.12 58.41 2.89
C THR A 204 -5.29 57.63 4.19
N PHE A 205 -6.30 56.76 4.25
CA PHE A 205 -6.61 55.95 5.42
C PHE A 205 -7.34 54.65 5.05
N TYR A 206 -7.45 53.72 6.01
CA TYR A 206 -8.21 52.47 5.90
C TYR A 206 -9.25 52.44 7.03
N ALA A 207 -10.50 52.07 6.71
CA ALA A 207 -11.59 51.97 7.68
C ALA A 207 -12.69 51.03 7.17
N GLY A 208 -13.43 50.38 8.08
CA GLY A 208 -14.51 49.45 7.77
C GLY A 208 -14.10 48.22 6.96
N GLY A 209 -12.85 47.75 7.09
CA GLY A 209 -12.35 46.54 6.41
C GLY A 209 -12.24 46.65 4.88
N GLY A 210 -12.41 47.85 4.31
CA GLY A 210 -12.45 48.08 2.86
C GLY A 210 -11.13 48.55 2.26
N ALA A 211 -11.19 48.88 0.96
CA ALA A 211 -10.07 49.48 0.24
C ALA A 211 -9.61 50.82 0.84
N ARG A 212 -8.39 51.24 0.46
CA ARG A 212 -7.81 52.53 0.83
C ARG A 212 -8.73 53.67 0.43
N LYS A 213 -9.00 54.59 1.36
CA LYS A 213 -9.83 55.79 1.18
C LYS A 213 -8.96 57.04 1.21
N THR A 214 -9.48 58.14 0.66
CA THR A 214 -8.84 59.47 0.71
C THR A 214 -9.76 60.44 1.44
N GLY A 215 -9.21 61.27 2.32
CA GLY A 215 -9.94 62.28 3.05
C GLY A 215 -10.48 63.39 2.14
N SER A 216 -11.60 63.98 2.56
CA SER A 216 -12.28 65.10 1.92
C SER A 216 -12.77 66.15 2.94
N GLY A 217 -12.28 66.09 4.17
CA GLY A 217 -12.76 66.89 5.30
C GLY A 217 -12.18 68.30 5.42
N THR A 218 -11.40 68.78 4.45
CA THR A 218 -10.95 70.18 4.46
C THR A 218 -12.07 71.09 4.00
N GLN A 219 -12.39 72.07 4.84
CA GLN A 219 -13.44 73.06 4.63
C GLN A 219 -12.85 74.44 4.29
N ASN A 220 -13.70 75.33 3.79
CA ASN A 220 -13.37 76.73 3.56
C ASN A 220 -14.03 77.60 4.63
N LEU A 221 -13.27 78.56 5.17
CA LEU A 221 -13.86 79.63 5.97
C LEU A 221 -14.53 80.65 5.04
N SER A 222 -15.55 81.33 5.57
CA SER A 222 -16.28 82.37 4.85
C SER A 222 -16.56 83.53 5.82
N PRO A 223 -16.37 84.79 5.40
CA PRO A 223 -16.71 85.96 6.22
C PRO A 223 -18.23 86.11 6.41
N LEU A 224 -19.04 85.36 5.64
CA LEU A 224 -20.50 85.41 5.70
C LEU A 224 -21.11 84.45 6.74
N ASN A 225 -20.30 83.62 7.40
CA ASN A 225 -20.76 82.61 8.34
C ASN A 225 -20.07 82.77 9.70
N GLU A 226 -20.82 83.11 10.75
CA GLU A 226 -20.28 83.22 12.11
C GLU A 226 -20.01 81.85 12.76
N THR A 227 -20.63 80.78 12.26
CA THR A 227 -20.46 79.43 12.81
C THR A 227 -19.38 78.66 12.07
N VAL A 228 -18.33 78.28 12.79
CA VAL A 228 -17.23 77.44 12.29
C VAL A 228 -17.38 76.04 12.87
N LEU A 229 -17.59 75.05 12.00
CA LEU A 229 -17.68 73.65 12.41
C LEU A 229 -16.31 73.13 12.90
N ALA A 230 -16.27 72.04 13.65
CA ALA A 230 -14.99 71.39 13.93
C ALA A 230 -14.43 70.78 12.63
N GLY A 231 -13.14 70.97 12.34
CA GLY A 231 -12.52 70.36 11.16
C GLY A 231 -11.20 70.98 10.72
N TYR A 232 -10.76 70.58 9.52
CA TYR A 232 -9.59 71.12 8.85
C TYR A 232 -9.99 72.28 7.94
N TYR A 233 -9.19 73.35 7.88
CA TYR A 233 -9.49 74.53 7.07
C TYR A 233 -8.38 74.85 6.07
N ALA A 234 -8.77 75.24 4.85
CA ALA A 234 -7.84 75.56 3.76
C ALA A 234 -7.04 76.86 4.03
N ALA A 235 -7.66 77.83 4.69
CA ALA A 235 -7.04 79.06 5.15
C ALA A 235 -7.39 79.28 6.61
N THR A 236 -6.39 79.66 7.41
CA THR A 236 -6.57 80.03 8.83
C THR A 236 -6.15 81.47 9.11
N THR A 237 -5.54 82.14 8.12
CA THR A 237 -5.24 83.57 8.19
C THR A 237 -6.53 84.35 7.96
N LEU A 238 -7.06 84.98 9.01
CA LEU A 238 -8.36 85.66 8.94
C LEU A 238 -8.39 86.79 7.90
N SER A 239 -7.30 87.55 7.73
CA SER A 239 -7.21 88.59 6.69
C SER A 239 -7.18 88.05 5.26
N ALA A 240 -6.92 86.75 5.06
CA ALA A 240 -7.06 86.09 3.77
C ALA A 240 -8.48 85.55 3.53
N VAL A 241 -9.30 85.49 4.58
CA VAL A 241 -10.70 85.02 4.55
C VAL A 241 -11.66 86.20 4.48
N ASP A 242 -11.37 87.26 5.25
CA ASP A 242 -12.18 88.46 5.36
C ASP A 242 -11.35 89.69 4.95
N GLY A 243 -11.76 90.35 3.86
CA GLY A 243 -11.12 91.54 3.35
C GLY A 243 -11.27 92.76 4.26
N ASP A 244 -12.27 92.79 5.14
CA ASP A 244 -12.46 93.88 6.11
C ASP A 244 -11.36 93.91 7.17
N LEU A 245 -10.63 92.79 7.33
CA LEU A 245 -9.46 92.69 8.20
C LEU A 245 -8.16 93.18 7.54
N ASP A 246 -8.20 93.69 6.31
CA ASP A 246 -7.03 94.36 5.72
C ASP A 246 -6.70 95.64 6.50
N THR A 247 -5.42 95.89 6.75
CA THR A 247 -4.91 97.02 7.53
C THR A 247 -5.40 98.39 7.04
N ALA A 248 -5.68 98.53 5.75
CA ALA A 248 -6.25 99.77 5.19
C ALA A 248 -7.71 100.01 5.63
N ASN A 249 -8.44 98.95 5.99
CA ASN A 249 -9.84 99.00 6.41
C ASN A 249 -9.99 99.22 7.92
N ILE A 250 -8.88 99.17 8.69
CA ILE A 250 -8.86 99.38 10.15
C ILE A 250 -8.59 100.84 10.48
N LYS A 251 -9.48 101.47 11.27
CA LYS A 251 -9.26 102.86 11.74
C LYS A 251 -7.98 102.98 12.57
N SER A 252 -7.19 104.01 12.29
CA SER A 252 -5.93 104.30 12.99
C SER A 252 -6.10 104.30 14.52
N GLY A 253 -5.22 103.56 15.21
CA GLY A 253 -5.22 103.43 16.67
C GLY A 253 -6.25 102.46 17.25
N LYS A 254 -6.93 101.63 16.44
CA LYS A 254 -7.85 100.58 16.92
C LYS A 254 -7.23 99.18 16.79
N THR A 255 -7.40 98.37 17.84
CA THR A 255 -7.14 96.91 17.83
C THR A 255 -8.47 96.21 17.63
N ILE A 256 -8.51 95.27 16.70
CA ILE A 256 -9.66 94.37 16.47
C ILE A 256 -9.40 93.04 17.17
#